data_AF-A0A7W7S5Z4-F1
#
_entry.id   AF-A0A7W7S5Z4-F1
#
_cell.length_a   1.000
_cell.length_b   1.000
_cell.length_c   1.000
_cell.angle_alpha   90.00
_cell.angle_beta   90.00
_cell.angle_gamma   90.00
#
_symmetry.space_group_name_H-M   'P 1'
#
loop_
_entity.id
_entity.type
_entity.pdbx_description
1 polymer ?
#
loop_
_entity_poly.entity_id
_entity_poly.type
_entity_poly.pdbx_seq_one_letter_code
_entity_poly.pdbx_strand_id
1 'polypeptide(L)'
;MTDVHASDYIWFREEFPGLVESYCLTLVEGVSAEGLLRRLGAVQGRPVTGVDDALLAFDEFDDRADGADPALAELDEDLVAVGVTELDGWAVVVEQYGNLGITREVMAALSEGTRLVAHYRNINAVDHFYWQEGGRTRLHFEPLFAAHRDGPDAADPEVATLLAACGFDLRESDDRDYRLHIPAAFALGERLTGVRLTAEVLRTATFVIGYAPQP
;
A
#
# COMPACT_ATOMS: atom_id res chain seq x y z
N MET A 1 8.91 -24.49 2.15
CA MET A 1 8.74 -23.03 2.31
C MET A 1 8.04 -22.83 3.64
N THR A 2 8.61 -22.02 4.53
CA THR A 2 7.91 -21.57 5.74
C THR A 2 6.69 -20.76 5.31
N ASP A 3 5.54 -21.07 5.88
CA ASP A 3 4.28 -20.37 5.66
C ASP A 3 4.40 -18.93 6.20
N VAL A 4 4.30 -17.93 5.34
CA VAL A 4 4.43 -16.50 5.68
C VAL A 4 3.38 -16.10 6.72
N HIS A 5 3.79 -15.45 7.80
CA HIS A 5 2.91 -15.12 8.91
C HIS A 5 3.18 -13.71 9.46
N ALA A 6 2.21 -13.12 10.16
CA ALA A 6 2.31 -11.81 10.80
C ALA A 6 3.60 -11.60 11.63
N SER A 7 4.10 -12.65 12.27
CA SER A 7 5.35 -12.60 13.04
C SER A 7 6.58 -12.20 12.22
N ASP A 8 6.57 -12.42 10.90
CA ASP A 8 7.65 -12.04 10.00
C ASP A 8 7.70 -10.52 9.71
N TYR A 9 6.63 -9.81 10.10
CA TYR A 9 6.40 -8.40 9.77
C TYR A 9 6.27 -7.47 10.99
N ILE A 10 6.53 -7.99 12.20
CA ILE A 10 6.44 -7.18 13.43
C ILE A 10 7.42 -6.00 13.46
N TRP A 11 8.53 -6.11 12.71
CA TRP A 11 9.55 -5.07 12.57
C TRP A 11 8.98 -3.74 12.07
N PHE A 12 7.91 -3.75 11.26
CA PHE A 12 7.42 -2.55 10.58
C PHE A 12 7.08 -1.42 11.56
N ARG A 13 6.42 -1.76 12.67
CA ARG A 13 6.05 -0.78 13.71
C ARG A 13 7.26 -0.19 14.44
N GLU A 14 8.29 -1.00 14.67
CA GLU A 14 9.48 -0.60 15.42
C GLU A 14 10.47 0.17 14.56
N GLU A 15 10.64 -0.25 13.31
CA GLU A 15 11.65 0.26 12.39
C GLU A 15 11.14 1.44 11.55
N PHE A 16 9.84 1.57 11.32
CA PHE A 16 9.22 2.65 10.53
C PHE A 16 8.03 3.30 11.25
N PRO A 17 8.24 3.88 12.46
CA PRO A 17 7.16 4.44 13.27
C PRO A 17 6.43 5.63 12.62
N GLY A 18 7.10 6.40 11.77
CA GLY A 18 6.45 7.50 11.03
C GLY A 18 5.50 7.03 9.94
N LEU A 19 5.82 5.90 9.30
CA LEU A 19 4.97 5.32 8.26
C LEU A 19 3.79 4.54 8.86
N VAL A 20 4.01 3.78 9.93
CA VAL A 20 2.93 2.97 10.55
C VAL A 20 1.77 3.82 11.10
N GLU A 21 2.02 5.09 11.42
CA GLU A 21 0.99 6.04 11.90
C GLU A 21 -0.04 6.38 10.82
N SER A 22 0.38 6.47 9.55
CA SER A 22 -0.53 6.64 8.42
C SER A 22 0.18 6.30 7.12
N TYR A 23 -0.27 5.26 6.43
CA TYR A 23 0.30 4.84 5.15
C TYR A 23 -0.72 4.23 4.21
N CYS A 24 -0.36 4.22 2.94
CA CYS A 24 -0.95 3.35 1.93
C CYS A 24 0.20 2.60 1.23
N LEU A 25 0.08 1.28 1.16
CA LEU A 25 0.95 0.42 0.35
C LEU A 25 0.11 -0.22 -0.74
N THR A 26 0.46 0.03 -2.00
CA THR A 26 -0.28 -0.50 -3.17
C THR A 26 0.66 -1.24 -4.10
N LEU A 27 0.40 -2.52 -4.31
CA LEU A 27 1.15 -3.39 -5.19
C LEU A 27 0.33 -3.61 -6.48
N VAL A 28 0.92 -3.36 -7.65
CA VAL A 28 0.28 -3.58 -8.96
C VAL A 28 1.12 -4.51 -9.82
N GLU A 29 0.53 -5.60 -10.29
CA GLU A 29 1.24 -6.66 -11.01
C GLU A 29 1.59 -6.24 -12.44
N GLY A 30 2.81 -6.57 -12.89
CA GLY A 30 3.19 -6.46 -14.30
C GLY A 30 3.26 -5.04 -14.87
N VAL A 31 3.32 -4.02 -14.01
CA VAL A 31 3.46 -2.61 -14.40
C VAL A 31 4.80 -2.10 -13.88
N SER A 32 5.54 -1.34 -14.69
CA SER A 32 6.76 -0.65 -14.24
C SER A 32 6.43 0.58 -13.39
N ALA A 33 7.39 1.09 -12.62
CA ALA A 33 7.20 2.29 -11.80
C ALA A 33 6.76 3.48 -12.66
N GLU A 34 7.44 3.74 -13.78
CA GLU A 34 7.07 4.81 -14.72
C GLU A 34 5.70 4.57 -15.36
N GLY A 35 5.37 3.32 -15.67
CA GLY A 35 4.07 2.94 -16.22
C GLY A 35 2.94 3.19 -15.23
N LEU A 36 3.19 2.92 -13.94
CA LEU A 36 2.25 3.15 -12.86
C LEU A 36 2.04 4.65 -12.63
N LEU A 37 3.12 5.43 -12.53
CA LEU A 37 3.04 6.90 -12.40
C LEU A 37 2.25 7.52 -13.55
N ARG A 38 2.44 7.03 -14.78
CA ARG A 38 1.65 7.47 -15.94
C ARG A 38 0.16 7.15 -15.79
N ARG A 39 -0.20 5.97 -15.27
CA ARG A 39 -1.60 5.60 -15.00
C ARG A 39 -2.23 6.48 -13.91
N LEU A 40 -1.43 6.93 -12.94
CA LEU A 40 -1.85 7.87 -11.92
C LEU A 40 -1.99 9.31 -12.45
N GLY A 41 -1.56 9.59 -13.68
CA GLY A 41 -1.45 10.97 -14.17
C GLY A 41 -0.37 11.77 -13.44
N ALA A 42 0.58 11.09 -12.79
CA ALA A 42 1.58 11.72 -11.97
C ALA A 42 2.68 12.37 -12.81
N VAL A 43 3.14 13.55 -12.37
CA VAL A 43 4.40 14.11 -12.83
C VAL A 43 5.54 13.36 -12.15
N GLN A 44 6.46 12.82 -12.96
CA GLN A 44 7.60 12.06 -12.46
C GLN A 44 8.68 13.01 -11.91
N GLY A 45 9.05 12.80 -10.64
CA GLY A 45 10.15 13.46 -9.97
C GLY A 45 11.47 12.69 -10.06
N ARG A 46 12.41 13.05 -9.18
CA ARG A 46 13.72 12.39 -9.08
C ARG A 46 13.60 11.00 -8.43
N PRO A 47 14.49 10.05 -8.77
CA PRO A 47 14.64 8.85 -7.97
C PRO A 47 15.37 9.17 -6.65
N VAL A 48 15.02 8.44 -5.60
CA VAL A 48 15.66 8.45 -4.28
C VAL A 48 15.93 7.01 -3.82
N THR A 49 16.83 6.82 -2.86
CA THR A 49 17.16 5.47 -2.36
C THR A 49 16.68 5.32 -0.92
N GLY A 50 15.83 4.32 -0.69
CA GLY A 50 15.23 4.08 0.60
C GLY A 50 13.96 4.89 0.83
N VAL A 51 13.07 4.31 1.64
CA VAL A 51 11.76 4.89 1.95
C VAL A 51 11.91 6.17 2.75
N ASP A 52 12.89 6.26 3.66
CA ASP A 52 13.11 7.47 4.47
C ASP A 52 13.43 8.69 3.59
N ASP A 53 14.28 8.53 2.56
CA ASP A 53 14.56 9.60 1.58
C ASP A 53 13.32 9.93 0.72
N ALA A 54 12.43 8.97 0.48
CA ALA A 54 11.16 9.22 -0.18
C ALA A 54 10.22 10.04 0.71
N LEU A 55 10.13 9.73 2.00
CA LEU A 55 9.33 10.50 2.95
C LEU A 55 9.85 11.93 3.09
N LEU A 56 11.18 12.12 3.16
CA LEU A 56 11.79 13.45 3.14
C LEU A 56 11.43 14.22 1.86
N ALA A 57 11.41 13.56 0.70
CA ALA A 57 10.98 14.20 -0.55
C ALA A 57 9.48 14.58 -0.55
N PHE A 58 8.64 13.87 0.21
CA PHE A 58 7.23 14.23 0.40
C PHE A 58 7.10 15.47 1.29
N ASP A 59 7.81 15.49 2.42
CA ASP A 59 7.81 16.63 3.35
C ASP A 59 8.35 17.90 2.65
N GLU A 60 9.45 17.80 1.88
CA GLU A 60 9.99 18.91 1.09
C GLU A 60 8.98 19.49 0.10
N PHE A 61 8.16 18.62 -0.50
CA PHE A 61 7.11 19.02 -1.43
C PHE A 61 5.96 19.74 -0.71
N ASP A 62 5.48 19.18 0.41
CA ASP A 62 4.37 19.75 1.20
C ASP A 62 4.74 21.12 1.80
N ASP A 63 5.96 21.25 2.33
CA ASP A 63 6.47 22.52 2.86
C ASP A 63 6.79 23.55 1.75
N ARG A 64 6.75 23.12 0.48
CA ARG A 64 7.28 23.87 -0.69
C ARG A 64 8.70 24.39 -0.45
N ALA A 65 9.48 23.63 0.34
CA ALA A 65 10.76 24.07 0.89
C ALA A 65 11.85 24.21 -0.19
N ASP A 66 11.65 23.55 -1.33
CA ASP A 66 12.36 23.85 -2.57
C ASP A 66 11.35 24.31 -3.60
N GLY A 67 11.67 25.44 -4.27
CA GLY A 67 10.82 26.02 -5.30
C GLY A 67 10.29 24.93 -6.23
N ALA A 68 9.01 24.61 -6.05
CA ALA A 68 8.32 23.53 -6.75
C ALA A 68 8.73 23.60 -8.22
N ASP A 69 9.07 22.45 -8.82
CA ASP A 69 9.36 22.39 -10.24
C ASP A 69 8.33 23.28 -10.95
N PRO A 70 8.75 24.27 -11.77
CA PRO A 70 7.80 25.16 -12.43
C PRO A 70 6.68 24.39 -13.14
N ALA A 71 6.94 23.17 -13.62
CA ALA A 71 5.93 22.28 -14.17
C ALA A 71 4.84 21.86 -13.17
N LEU A 72 5.19 21.67 -11.89
CA LEU A 72 4.25 21.37 -10.80
C LEU A 72 3.50 22.63 -10.35
N ALA A 73 4.15 23.78 -10.34
CA ALA A 73 3.52 25.06 -9.98
C ALA A 73 2.45 25.51 -10.99
N GLU A 74 2.52 25.03 -12.24
CA GLU A 74 1.50 25.25 -13.27
C GLU A 74 0.32 24.28 -13.19
N LEU A 75 0.38 23.24 -12.33
CA LEU A 75 -0.75 22.37 -12.08
C LEU A 75 -1.69 23.04 -11.06
N ASP A 76 -2.89 23.41 -11.51
CA ASP A 76 -3.97 24.01 -10.70
C ASP A 76 -4.71 22.95 -9.84
N GLU A 77 -4.02 21.86 -9.49
CA GLU A 77 -4.60 20.66 -8.87
C GLU A 77 -3.96 20.40 -7.50
N ASP A 78 -4.76 19.90 -6.56
CA ASP A 78 -4.25 19.40 -5.29
C ASP A 78 -3.48 18.10 -5.58
N LEU A 79 -2.15 18.17 -5.48
CA LEU A 79 -1.27 17.04 -5.76
C LEU A 79 -0.87 16.33 -4.46
N VAL A 80 -0.66 15.03 -4.57
CA VAL A 80 -0.09 14.19 -3.51
C VAL A 80 1.21 13.55 -3.99
N ALA A 81 2.20 13.47 -3.11
CA ALA A 81 3.46 12.81 -3.39
C ALA A 81 3.36 11.30 -3.13
N VAL A 82 3.93 10.51 -4.03
CA VAL A 82 4.02 9.04 -3.92
C VAL A 82 5.43 8.57 -4.28
N GLY A 83 5.85 7.45 -3.70
CA GLY A 83 7.11 6.79 -4.02
C GLY A 83 6.84 5.44 -4.66
N VAL A 84 7.38 5.18 -5.85
CA VAL A 84 7.15 3.92 -6.57
C VAL A 84 8.45 3.17 -6.76
N THR A 85 8.48 1.91 -6.34
CA THR A 85 9.59 0.99 -6.63
C THR A 85 9.09 -0.25 -7.35
N GLU A 86 9.99 -1.06 -7.89
CA GLU A 86 9.68 -2.32 -8.55
C GLU A 86 10.29 -3.48 -7.78
N LEU A 87 9.50 -4.52 -7.52
CA LEU A 87 9.93 -5.70 -6.80
C LEU A 87 9.20 -6.94 -7.32
N ASP A 88 9.97 -7.97 -7.71
CA ASP A 88 9.47 -9.29 -8.11
C ASP A 88 8.33 -9.26 -9.15
N GLY A 89 8.39 -8.33 -10.11
CA GLY A 89 7.38 -8.17 -11.16
C GLY A 89 6.17 -7.32 -10.77
N TRP A 90 6.21 -6.67 -9.62
CA TRP A 90 5.18 -5.74 -9.13
C TRP A 90 5.76 -4.34 -8.98
N ALA A 91 4.98 -3.32 -9.33
CA ALA A 91 5.23 -1.97 -8.86
C ALA A 91 4.61 -1.80 -7.46
N VAL A 92 5.37 -1.22 -6.53
CA VAL A 92 4.96 -0.97 -5.14
C VAL A 92 4.95 0.53 -4.92
N VAL A 93 3.77 1.07 -4.64
CA VAL A 93 3.55 2.46 -4.26
C VAL A 93 3.56 2.57 -2.74
N VAL A 94 4.31 3.54 -2.24
CA VAL A 94 4.32 3.96 -0.84
C VAL A 94 3.78 5.38 -0.77
N GLU A 95 2.81 5.58 0.12
CA GLU A 95 2.26 6.88 0.45
C GLU A 95 2.31 7.05 1.98
N GLN A 96 2.77 8.20 2.46
CA GLN A 96 2.63 8.59 3.87
C GLN A 96 1.50 9.61 3.97
N TYR A 97 0.58 9.41 4.91
CA TYR A 97 -0.66 10.20 5.03
C TYR A 97 -1.60 10.19 3.80
N GLY A 98 -1.19 9.58 2.68
CA GLY A 98 -1.99 9.43 1.47
C GLY A 98 -2.93 8.22 1.50
N ASN A 99 -3.89 8.25 0.59
CA ASN A 99 -4.89 7.19 0.36
C ASN A 99 -5.18 6.97 -1.13
N LEU A 100 -4.35 7.49 -2.03
CA LEU A 100 -4.59 7.48 -3.47
C LEU A 100 -4.83 6.05 -3.97
N GLY A 101 -3.98 5.12 -3.53
CA GLY A 101 -4.03 3.70 -3.90
C GLY A 101 -5.28 2.94 -3.44
N ILE A 102 -6.09 3.52 -2.56
CA ILE A 102 -7.39 2.95 -2.12
C ILE A 102 -8.61 3.78 -2.54
N THR A 103 -8.42 4.83 -3.34
CA THR A 103 -9.56 5.51 -3.98
C THR A 103 -10.16 4.60 -5.06
N ARG A 104 -11.48 4.67 -5.26
CA ARG A 104 -12.20 3.76 -6.17
C ARG A 104 -11.68 3.89 -7.60
N GLU A 105 -11.50 5.13 -8.03
CA GLU A 105 -11.11 5.53 -9.38
C GLU A 105 -9.71 5.01 -9.68
N VAL A 106 -8.75 5.22 -8.77
CA VAL A 106 -7.37 4.76 -8.91
C VAL A 106 -7.29 3.25 -8.86
N MET A 107 -7.95 2.59 -7.90
CA MET A 107 -7.93 1.12 -7.83
C MET A 107 -8.46 0.48 -9.10
N ALA A 108 -9.57 0.99 -9.64
CA ALA A 108 -10.14 0.49 -10.89
C ALA A 108 -9.17 0.69 -12.06
N ALA A 109 -8.59 1.89 -12.20
CA ALA A 109 -7.65 2.21 -13.26
C ALA A 109 -6.34 1.40 -13.19
N LEU A 110 -5.78 1.22 -11.99
CA LEU A 110 -4.52 0.51 -11.80
C LEU A 110 -4.68 -1.01 -11.98
N SER A 111 -5.82 -1.57 -11.57
CA SER A 111 -6.09 -3.01 -11.68
C SER A 111 -6.72 -3.43 -13.03
N GLU A 112 -7.00 -2.51 -13.94
CA GLU A 112 -7.52 -2.86 -15.26
C GLU A 112 -6.53 -3.75 -16.02
N GLY A 113 -6.99 -4.95 -16.42
CA GLY A 113 -6.18 -5.96 -17.08
C GLY A 113 -5.03 -6.53 -16.23
N THR A 114 -5.03 -6.29 -14.91
CA THR A 114 -4.00 -6.79 -13.99
C THR A 114 -4.59 -7.06 -12.60
N ARG A 115 -3.72 -7.24 -11.61
CA ARG A 115 -4.05 -7.42 -10.20
C ARG A 115 -3.45 -6.31 -9.36
N LEU A 116 -4.19 -5.90 -8.34
CA LEU A 116 -3.74 -4.95 -7.33
C LEU A 116 -4.02 -5.49 -5.93
N VAL A 117 -3.08 -5.31 -5.03
CA VAL A 117 -3.26 -5.52 -3.60
C VAL A 117 -2.86 -4.24 -2.89
N ALA A 118 -3.77 -3.67 -2.09
CA ALA A 118 -3.48 -2.48 -1.30
C ALA A 118 -3.82 -2.72 0.16
N HIS A 119 -3.00 -2.18 1.05
CA HIS A 119 -3.42 -2.02 2.44
C HIS A 119 -3.03 -0.64 2.96
N TYR A 120 -3.99 -0.06 3.67
CA TYR A 120 -3.99 1.32 4.11
C TYR A 120 -4.30 1.38 5.59
N ARG A 121 -3.75 2.39 6.25
CA ARG A 121 -4.12 2.78 7.60
C ARG A 121 -3.96 4.30 7.75
N ASN A 122 -4.84 4.95 8.51
CA ASN A 122 -4.67 6.34 8.92
C ASN A 122 -4.45 6.54 10.42
N ILE A 123 -4.20 7.79 10.81
CA ILE A 123 -3.96 8.21 12.20
C ILE A 123 -5.12 7.85 13.15
N ASN A 124 -6.35 7.77 12.64
CA ASN A 124 -7.54 7.38 13.40
C ASN A 124 -7.69 5.86 13.55
N ALA A 125 -6.68 5.08 13.12
CA ALA A 125 -6.68 3.63 13.10
C ALA A 125 -7.77 2.99 12.21
N VAL A 126 -8.31 3.76 11.26
CA VAL A 126 -9.11 3.17 10.17
C VAL A 126 -8.14 2.51 9.22
N ASP A 127 -8.36 1.23 8.94
CA ASP A 127 -7.55 0.44 8.03
C ASP A 127 -8.38 -0.26 6.96
N HIS A 128 -7.78 -0.52 5.82
CA HIS A 128 -8.42 -1.24 4.73
C HIS A 128 -7.41 -2.15 4.05
N PHE A 129 -7.87 -3.33 3.66
CA PHE A 129 -7.16 -4.22 2.76
C PHE A 129 -8.04 -4.43 1.52
N TYR A 130 -7.45 -4.29 0.33
CA TYR A 130 -8.09 -4.53 -0.95
C TYR A 130 -7.29 -5.54 -1.75
N TRP A 131 -8.00 -6.52 -2.31
CA TRP A 131 -7.55 -7.28 -3.46
C TRP A 131 -8.48 -6.95 -4.62
N GLN A 132 -7.89 -6.38 -5.67
CA GLN A 132 -8.54 -5.98 -6.92
C GLN A 132 -7.99 -6.84 -8.06
N GLU A 133 -8.86 -7.17 -9.01
CA GLU A 133 -8.47 -7.87 -10.24
C GLU A 133 -9.39 -7.44 -11.38
N GLY A 134 -8.80 -7.01 -12.50
CA GLY A 134 -9.54 -6.57 -13.67
C GLY A 134 -10.52 -5.42 -13.38
N GLY A 135 -10.08 -4.41 -12.61
CA GLY A 135 -10.88 -3.24 -12.29
C GLY A 135 -11.95 -3.46 -11.22
N ARG A 136 -11.99 -4.62 -10.54
CA ARG A 136 -13.06 -5.00 -9.61
C ARG A 136 -12.54 -5.58 -8.31
N THR A 137 -13.15 -5.18 -7.19
CA THR A 137 -12.82 -5.68 -5.86
C THR A 137 -13.21 -7.16 -5.75
N ARG A 138 -12.23 -8.02 -5.47
CA ARG A 138 -12.38 -9.45 -5.16
C ARG A 138 -12.64 -9.68 -3.67
N LEU A 139 -11.86 -8.98 -2.85
CA LEU A 139 -11.93 -9.01 -1.40
C LEU A 139 -11.62 -7.63 -0.84
N HIS A 140 -12.41 -7.19 0.12
CA HIS A 140 -12.17 -6.01 0.94
C HIS A 140 -12.52 -6.31 2.39
N PHE A 141 -11.76 -5.75 3.33
CA PHE A 141 -12.07 -5.74 4.75
C PHE A 141 -11.21 -4.71 5.49
N GLU A 142 -11.55 -4.42 6.72
CA GLU A 142 -10.68 -3.71 7.67
C GLU A 142 -9.82 -4.75 8.41
N PRO A 143 -8.47 -4.72 8.31
CA PRO A 143 -7.59 -5.58 9.12
C PRO A 143 -7.95 -5.67 10.61
N LEU A 144 -8.42 -4.58 11.22
CA LEU A 144 -8.87 -4.55 12.62
C LEU A 144 -10.14 -5.39 12.88
N PHE A 145 -10.90 -5.66 11.83
CA PHE A 145 -12.21 -6.33 11.83
C PHE A 145 -12.29 -7.44 10.79
N ALA A 146 -11.22 -8.24 10.62
CA ALA A 146 -11.05 -9.20 9.52
C ALA A 146 -12.12 -10.30 9.38
N ALA A 147 -13.01 -10.47 10.36
CA ALA A 147 -14.20 -11.33 10.24
C ALA A 147 -15.25 -10.73 9.27
N HIS A 148 -15.34 -9.40 9.21
CA HIS A 148 -16.27 -8.66 8.35
C HIS A 148 -15.60 -8.33 7.03
N ARG A 149 -16.07 -8.97 5.96
CA ARG A 149 -15.44 -8.95 4.64
C ARG A 149 -16.49 -8.73 3.56
N ASP A 150 -16.09 -8.01 2.52
CA ASP A 150 -16.89 -7.69 1.35
C ASP A 150 -16.22 -8.19 0.06
N GLY A 151 -17.02 -8.36 -0.99
CA GLY A 151 -16.57 -8.85 -2.30
C GLY A 151 -16.98 -10.29 -2.59
N PRO A 152 -16.86 -10.74 -3.85
CA PRO A 152 -17.30 -12.06 -4.29
C PRO A 152 -16.57 -13.21 -3.58
N ASP A 153 -15.34 -12.99 -3.10
CA ASP A 153 -14.53 -14.03 -2.47
C ASP A 153 -14.67 -14.03 -0.93
N ALA A 154 -15.39 -13.06 -0.35
CA ALA A 154 -15.50 -12.88 1.10
C ALA A 154 -16.14 -14.08 1.84
N ALA A 155 -17.03 -14.81 1.17
CA ALA A 155 -17.73 -15.96 1.72
C ALA A 155 -16.97 -17.30 1.53
N ASP A 156 -15.84 -17.29 0.82
CA ASP A 156 -15.06 -18.50 0.56
C ASP A 156 -14.35 -18.98 1.86
N PRO A 157 -14.57 -20.24 2.31
CA PRO A 157 -13.85 -20.80 3.46
C PRO A 157 -12.33 -20.80 3.32
N GLU A 158 -11.81 -20.88 2.09
CA GLU A 158 -10.36 -20.81 1.82
C GLU A 158 -9.81 -19.42 2.12
N VAL A 159 -10.59 -18.35 1.90
CA VAL A 159 -10.20 -17.00 2.30
C VAL A 159 -10.12 -16.88 3.82
N ALA A 160 -11.06 -17.45 4.57
CA ALA A 160 -10.96 -17.49 6.03
C ALA A 160 -9.73 -18.26 6.52
N THR A 161 -9.44 -19.39 5.88
CA THR A 161 -8.25 -20.21 6.17
C THR A 161 -6.96 -19.43 5.88
N LEU A 162 -6.90 -18.73 4.74
CA LEU A 162 -5.77 -17.88 4.36
C LEU A 162 -5.54 -16.74 5.36
N LEU A 163 -6.58 -16.00 5.74
CA LEU A 163 -6.47 -14.91 6.70
C LEU A 163 -5.98 -15.41 8.07
N ALA A 164 -6.56 -16.51 8.56
CA ALA A 164 -6.11 -17.12 9.81
C ALA A 164 -4.64 -17.57 9.73
N ALA A 165 -4.22 -18.15 8.60
CA ALA A 165 -2.83 -18.53 8.36
C ALA A 165 -1.86 -17.34 8.27
N CYS A 166 -2.34 -16.14 7.95
CA CYS A 166 -1.56 -14.90 7.99
C CYS A 166 -1.46 -14.32 9.41
N GLY A 167 -2.27 -14.79 10.35
CA GLY A 167 -2.29 -14.31 11.75
C GLY A 167 -3.46 -13.37 12.09
N PHE A 168 -4.48 -13.27 11.23
CA PHE A 168 -5.72 -12.56 11.58
C PHE A 168 -6.55 -13.38 12.58
N ASP A 169 -7.10 -12.70 13.58
CA ASP A 169 -8.09 -13.26 14.48
C ASP A 169 -9.50 -13.01 13.92
N LEU A 170 -10.18 -14.09 13.51
CA LEU A 170 -11.50 -14.03 12.87
C LEU A 170 -12.66 -14.22 13.86
N ARG A 171 -12.40 -14.20 15.17
CA ARG A 171 -13.44 -14.32 16.20
C ARG A 171 -14.28 -13.04 16.25
N GLU A 172 -15.59 -13.18 16.17
CA GLU A 172 -16.57 -12.11 16.38
C GLU A 172 -16.83 -11.90 17.90
N SER A 173 -15.78 -11.63 18.66
CA SER A 173 -15.86 -11.37 20.10
C SER A 173 -15.00 -10.18 20.51
N ASP A 174 -15.28 -9.60 21.68
CA ASP A 174 -14.49 -8.50 22.24
C ASP A 174 -13.08 -8.96 22.71
N ASP A 175 -12.90 -10.26 22.97
CA ASP A 175 -11.62 -10.87 23.38
C ASP A 175 -10.68 -11.21 22.20
N ARG A 176 -10.96 -10.68 21.01
CA ARG A 176 -10.13 -10.92 19.82
C ARG A 176 -8.77 -10.20 19.94
N ASP A 177 -7.71 -10.87 19.52
CA ASP A 177 -6.37 -10.31 19.50
C ASP A 177 -6.09 -9.63 18.17
N TYR A 178 -6.24 -8.32 18.15
CA TYR A 178 -5.96 -7.51 16.98
C TYR A 178 -4.52 -6.97 16.96
N ARG A 179 -3.63 -7.30 17.90
CA ARG A 179 -2.29 -6.67 17.96
C ARG A 179 -1.45 -6.90 16.69
N LEU A 180 -1.74 -7.97 15.96
CA LEU A 180 -1.04 -8.38 14.75
C LEU A 180 -1.75 -7.98 13.44
N HIS A 181 -2.82 -7.18 13.48
CA HIS A 181 -3.58 -6.83 12.25
C HIS A 181 -2.71 -6.18 11.16
N ILE A 182 -1.80 -5.26 11.53
CA ILE A 182 -0.88 -4.63 10.57
C ILE A 182 0.10 -5.65 9.99
N PRO A 183 0.92 -6.38 10.78
CA PRO A 183 1.79 -7.41 10.24
C PRO A 183 1.06 -8.51 9.45
N ALA A 184 -0.16 -8.88 9.84
CA ALA A 184 -0.98 -9.84 9.12
C ALA A 184 -1.41 -9.35 7.73
N ALA A 185 -1.65 -8.04 7.56
CA ALA A 185 -1.90 -7.43 6.26
C ALA A 185 -0.69 -7.55 5.32
N PHE A 186 0.53 -7.34 5.82
CA PHE A 186 1.75 -7.58 5.05
C PHE A 186 1.91 -9.06 4.67
N ALA A 187 1.69 -9.98 5.62
CA ALA A 187 1.75 -11.41 5.35
C ALA A 187 0.75 -11.84 4.29
N LEU A 188 -0.47 -11.29 4.32
CA LEU A 188 -1.48 -11.53 3.28
C LEU A 188 -1.05 -10.94 1.94
N GLY A 189 -0.47 -9.74 1.94
CA GLY A 189 0.12 -9.12 0.76
C GLY A 189 1.15 -10.03 0.09
N GLU A 190 2.12 -10.54 0.84
CA GLU A 190 3.13 -11.48 0.33
C GLU A 190 2.49 -12.78 -0.16
N ARG A 191 1.54 -13.38 0.58
CA ARG A 191 0.90 -14.64 0.13
C ARG A 191 0.10 -14.47 -1.16
N LEU A 192 -0.52 -13.32 -1.35
CA LEU A 192 -1.31 -13.02 -2.55
C LEU A 192 -0.40 -12.71 -3.75
N THR A 193 0.72 -12.02 -3.54
CA THR A 193 1.53 -11.46 -4.64
C THR A 193 2.85 -12.19 -4.90
N GLY A 194 3.35 -12.93 -3.91
CA GLY A 194 4.72 -13.45 -3.87
C GLY A 194 5.78 -12.40 -3.51
N VAL A 195 5.39 -11.14 -3.33
CA VAL A 195 6.29 -10.01 -3.06
C VAL A 195 6.61 -9.94 -1.58
N ARG A 196 7.88 -10.10 -1.23
CA ARG A 196 8.33 -10.05 0.16
C ARG A 196 8.92 -8.67 0.49
N LEU A 197 8.13 -7.84 1.15
CA LEU A 197 8.61 -6.57 1.69
C LEU A 197 9.41 -6.84 2.97
N THR A 198 10.62 -6.29 3.05
CA THR A 198 11.45 -6.37 4.25
C THR A 198 11.94 -4.97 4.62
N ALA A 199 12.40 -4.81 5.87
CA ALA A 199 13.03 -3.58 6.28
C ALA A 199 14.26 -3.24 5.43
N GLU A 200 15.02 -4.25 4.99
CA GLU A 200 16.16 -4.07 4.09
C GLU A 200 15.69 -3.53 2.72
N VAL A 201 14.70 -4.18 2.11
CA VAL A 201 14.11 -3.71 0.83
C VAL A 201 13.66 -2.26 0.94
N LEU A 202 12.90 -1.91 1.99
CA LEU A 202 12.42 -0.53 2.16
C LEU A 202 13.56 0.48 2.32
N ARG A 203 14.71 0.09 2.89
CA ARG A 203 15.87 0.99 3.06
C ARG A 203 16.75 1.13 1.83
N THR A 204 16.76 0.11 0.96
CA THR A 204 17.74 0.06 -0.13
C THR A 204 17.12 0.14 -1.51
N ALA A 205 15.81 -0.05 -1.64
CA ALA A 205 15.11 0.07 -2.91
C ALA A 205 15.20 1.51 -3.45
N THR A 206 15.30 1.64 -4.78
CA THR A 206 15.16 2.93 -5.43
C THR A 206 13.67 3.22 -5.63
N PHE A 207 13.22 4.36 -5.12
CA PHE A 207 11.87 4.88 -5.32
C PHE A 207 11.91 6.01 -6.34
N VAL A 208 11.08 5.92 -7.38
CA VAL A 208 10.80 7.04 -8.27
C VAL A 208 9.70 7.86 -7.63
N ILE A 209 9.98 9.13 -7.32
CA ILE A 209 8.98 10.03 -6.76
C ILE A 209 8.00 10.44 -7.87
N GLY A 210 6.73 10.54 -7.53
CA GLY A 210 5.70 11.09 -8.40
C GLY A 210 4.76 12.02 -7.65
N TYR A 211 4.22 13.00 -8.37
CA TYR A 211 3.23 13.96 -7.86
C TYR A 211 1.94 13.75 -8.64
N ALA A 212 0.97 13.10 -8.01
CA ALA A 212 -0.27 12.67 -8.62
C ALA A 212 -1.43 13.59 -8.21
N PRO A 213 -2.40 13.85 -9.09
CA PRO A 213 -3.58 14.59 -8.71
C PRO A 213 -4.45 13.80 -7.73
N GLN A 214 -5.04 14.53 -6.78
CA GLN A 214 -6.06 13.97 -5.91
C GLN A 214 -7.41 13.86 -6.67
N PRO A 215 -8.05 12.67 -6.71
CA PRO A 215 -9.33 12.47 -7.40
C PRO A 215 -10.52 13.25 -6.82
#